data_AF-A0A929U999-F1
#
_entry.id   AF-A0A929U999-F1
#
_cell.length_a   1.000
_cell.length_b   1.000
_cell.length_c   1.000
_cell.angle_alpha   90.00
_cell.angle_beta   90.00
_cell.angle_gamma   90.00
#
_symmetry.space_group_name_H-M   'P 1'
#
loop_
_entity.id
_entity.type
_entity.pdbx_description
1 polymer ?
#
loop_
_entity_poly.entity_id
_entity_poly.type
_entity_poly.pdbx_seq_one_letter_code
_entity_poly.pdbx_strand_id
1 'polypeptide(L)' 'MKYFEYDTASQKAEYYEILQMLMERWEYEIVEFKEAKGGYNEDKIGQYFSAISNEANLKQQQYGWFVLGVSESVDKH' A
#
# COMPACT_ATOMS: atom_id res chain seq x y z
N MET A 1 6.26 5.86 14.09
CA MET A 1 5.19 6.64 14.75
C MET A 1 3.91 5.81 14.62
N LYS A 2 3.04 5.70 15.63
CA LYS A 2 1.80 4.92 15.45
C LYS A 2 0.79 5.75 14.65
N TYR A 3 0.40 5.27 13.47
CA TYR A 3 -0.58 5.94 12.61
C TYR A 3 -2.03 5.61 12.99
N PHE A 4 -2.24 4.51 13.71
CA PHE A 4 -3.56 4.00 14.05
C PHE A 4 -3.66 3.69 15.54
N GLU A 5 -4.78 4.05 16.15
CA GLU A 5 -5.19 3.52 17.45
C GLU A 5 -6.14 2.33 17.22
N TYR A 6 -5.77 1.16 17.73
CA TYR A 6 -6.55 -0.06 17.60
C TYR A 6 -6.32 -0.97 18.81
N ASP A 7 -7.30 -1.85 19.07
CA ASP A 7 -7.18 -2.89 20.09
C ASP A 7 -6.25 -4.00 19.59
N THR A 8 -5.12 -4.18 20.26
CA THR A 8 -4.11 -5.19 19.89
C THR A 8 -4.58 -6.63 20.15
N ALA A 9 -5.61 -6.82 20.97
CA ALA A 9 -6.24 -8.13 21.18
C ALA A 9 -7.29 -8.46 20.10
N SER A 10 -7.64 -7.48 19.26
CA SER A 10 -8.58 -7.69 18.15
C SER A 10 -7.95 -8.56 17.06
N GLN A 11 -8.74 -9.44 16.45
CA GLN A 11 -8.33 -10.17 15.25
C GLN A 11 -7.97 -9.25 14.07
N LYS A 12 -8.41 -7.99 14.09
CA LYS A 12 -8.08 -6.99 13.06
C LYS A 12 -6.74 -6.28 13.30
N ALA A 13 -6.10 -6.48 14.47
CA ALA A 13 -4.85 -5.83 14.83
C ALA A 13 -3.77 -6.03 13.75
N GLU A 14 -3.67 -7.25 13.21
CA GLU A 14 -2.73 -7.61 12.16
C GLU A 14 -2.85 -6.71 10.91
N TYR A 15 -4.07 -6.34 10.51
CA TYR A 15 -4.26 -5.47 9.34
C TYR A 15 -3.75 -4.05 9.56
N TYR A 16 -3.91 -3.51 10.77
CA TYR A 16 -3.37 -2.20 11.12
C TYR A 16 -1.84 -2.23 11.16
N GLU A 17 -1.26 -3.33 11.66
CA GLU A 17 0.19 -3.52 11.72
C GLU A 17 0.82 -3.67 10.34
N ILE A 18 0.20 -4.47 9.47
CA ILE A 18 0.61 -4.60 8.07
C ILE A 18 0.53 -3.24 7.37
N LEU A 19 -0.60 -2.52 7.49
CA LEU A 19 -0.75 -1.23 6.82
C LEU A 19 0.27 -0.21 7.33
N GLN A 20 0.52 -0.16 8.65
CA GLN A 20 1.55 0.71 9.22
C GLN A 20 2.94 0.36 8.68
N MET A 21 3.30 -0.93 8.61
CA MET A 21 4.57 -1.37 8.02
C MET A 21 4.67 -0.95 6.54
N LEU A 22 3.58 -1.06 5.77
CA LEU A 22 3.56 -0.65 4.35
C LEU A 22 3.72 0.85 4.19
N MET A 23 3.09 1.65 5.05
CA MET A 23 3.24 3.12 5.07
C MET A 23 4.66 3.55 5.42
N GLU A 24 5.36 2.85 6.32
CA GLU A 24 6.77 3.13 6.64
C GLU A 24 7.72 2.70 5.51
N ARG A 25 7.33 1.70 4.70
CA ARG A 25 8.14 1.13 3.62
C ARG A 25 7.81 1.69 2.23
N TRP A 26 7.00 2.74 2.14
CA TRP A 26 6.63 3.33 0.85
C TRP A 26 7.85 3.74 0.01
N GLU A 27 8.94 4.16 0.65
CA GLU A 27 10.21 4.53 0.01
C GLU A 27 10.92 3.38 -0.72
N TYR A 28 10.52 2.12 -0.48
CA TYR A 28 11.10 0.96 -1.17
C TYR A 28 10.46 0.70 -2.55
N GLU A 29 9.52 1.53 -3.01
CA GLU A 29 8.88 1.51 -4.36
C GLU A 29 8.18 0.18 -4.73
N ILE A 30 7.99 -0.74 -3.77
CA ILE A 30 7.23 -2.00 -3.95
C ILE A 30 5.83 -1.92 -3.34
N VAL A 31 5.41 -0.72 -2.93
CA VAL A 31 4.11 -0.42 -2.35
C VAL A 31 3.54 0.79 -3.09
N GLU A 32 2.34 0.65 -3.62
CA GLU A 32 1.63 1.71 -4.32
C GLU A 32 0.30 1.98 -3.62
N PHE A 33 0.07 3.24 -3.22
CA PHE A 33 -1.18 3.66 -2.60
C PHE A 33 -2.06 4.38 -3.62
N LYS A 34 -3.38 4.09 -3.61
CA LYS A 34 -4.36 4.84 -4.38
C LYS A 34 -5.54 5.23 -3.50
N GLU A 35 -6.00 6.46 -3.68
CA GLU A 35 -7.29 6.91 -3.15
C GLU A 35 -8.42 6.00 -3.65
N ALA A 36 -9.57 6.00 -3.01
CA ALA A 36 -10.76 5.34 -3.57
C ALA A 36 -11.62 6.37 -4.30
N LYS A 37 -11.23 6.77 -5.52
CA LYS A 37 -12.13 7.53 -6.41
C LYS A 37 -12.95 6.52 -7.20
N GLY A 38 -14.27 6.50 -7.00
CA GLY A 38 -15.15 5.52 -7.66
C GLY A 38 -14.88 5.41 -9.17
N GLY A 39 -14.90 4.18 -9.70
CA GLY A 39 -14.69 3.91 -11.14
C GLY A 39 -13.22 3.73 -11.55
N TYR A 40 -12.45 2.91 -10.82
CA TYR A 40 -11.15 2.46 -11.33
C TYR A 40 -11.35 1.60 -12.57
N ASN A 41 -10.88 2.09 -13.72
CA ASN A 41 -10.82 1.31 -14.95
C ASN A 41 -9.93 0.08 -14.73
N GLU A 42 -10.43 -1.11 -15.06
CA GLU A 42 -9.71 -2.39 -14.98
C GLU A 42 -8.34 -2.33 -15.68
N ASP A 43 -8.25 -1.61 -16.81
CA ASP A 43 -6.99 -1.40 -17.54
C ASP A 43 -5.95 -0.67 -16.69
N LYS A 44 -6.38 0.31 -15.87
CA LYS A 44 -5.48 1.04 -14.97
C LYS A 44 -5.00 0.14 -13.83
N ILE A 45 -5.87 -0.72 -13.29
CA ILE A 45 -5.49 -1.70 -12.28
C ILE A 45 -4.45 -2.66 -12.86
N GLY A 46 -4.66 -3.14 -14.08
CA GLY A 46 -3.70 -3.99 -14.79
C GLY A 46 -2.33 -3.33 -14.96
N GLN A 47 -2.28 -2.04 -15.31
CA GLN A 47 -1.03 -1.28 -15.41
C GLN A 47 -0.29 -1.19 -14.07
N TYR A 48 -0.98 -0.85 -12.97
CA TYR A 48 -0.37 -0.82 -11.64
C TYR A 48 0.14 -2.20 -11.22
N PHE A 49 -0.66 -3.25 -11.47
CA PHE A 49 -0.28 -4.62 -11.17
C PHE A 49 0.99 -5.05 -11.90
N SER A 50 1.10 -4.76 -13.20
CA SER A 50 2.30 -5.06 -13.98
C SER A 50 3.52 -4.28 -13.52
N ALA A 51 3.37 -2.98 -13.23
CA ALA A 51 4.46 -2.14 -12.74
C ALA A 51 5.03 -2.65 -11.40
N ILE A 52 4.16 -2.91 -10.42
CA ILE A 52 4.54 -3.39 -9.09
C ILE A 52 5.17 -4.78 -9.17
N SER A 53 4.63 -5.66 -10.02
CA SER A 53 5.17 -7.01 -10.21
C SER A 53 6.58 -6.97 -10.82
N ASN A 54 6.82 -6.08 -11.78
CA ASN A 54 8.16 -5.87 -12.33
C ASN A 54 9.13 -5.34 -11.28
N GLU A 55 8.73 -4.34 -10.48
CA GLU A 55 9.59 -3.75 -9.46
C GLU A 55 9.93 -4.75 -8.34
N ALA A 56 8.93 -5.51 -7.88
CA ALA A 56 9.14 -6.60 -6.92
C ALA A 56 10.15 -7.63 -7.45
N ASN A 57 10.03 -8.02 -8.73
CA ASN A 57 10.97 -8.93 -9.36
C ASN A 57 12.39 -8.34 -9.45
N LEU A 58 12.53 -7.06 -9.82
CA LEU A 58 13.83 -6.37 -9.88
C LEU A 58 14.51 -6.28 -8.50
N LYS A 59 13.73 -6.06 -7.44
CA LYS A 59 14.22 -6.00 -6.04
C LYS A 59 14.29 -7.36 -5.34
N GLN A 60 14.12 -8.47 -6.08
CA GLN A 60 14.10 -9.84 -5.57
C GLN A 60 13.12 -10.06 -4.39
N GLN A 61 11.98 -9.37 -4.44
CA GLN A 61 10.90 -9.52 -3.47
C GLN A 61 9.89 -10.53 -3.99
N GLN A 62 9.33 -11.32 -3.08
CA GLN A 62 8.33 -12.33 -3.43
C GLN A 62 7.01 -11.69 -3.90
N TYR A 63 6.73 -10.47 -3.48
CA TYR A 63 5.49 -9.74 -3.78
C TYR A 63 5.70 -8.23 -3.63
N GLY A 64 4.80 -7.46 -4.24
CA GLY A 64 4.59 -6.04 -3.97
C GLY A 64 3.13 -5.79 -3.54
N TRP A 65 2.85 -4.60 -3.04
CA TRP A 65 1.55 -4.25 -2.46
C TRP A 65 0.87 -3.14 -3.24
N PHE A 66 -0.40 -3.36 -3.60
CA PHE A 66 -1.27 -2.34 -4.16
C PHE A 66 -2.41 -2.10 -3.17
N VAL A 67 -2.44 -0.92 -2.54
CA VAL A 67 -3.38 -0.61 -1.45
C VAL A 67 -4.35 0.47 -1.90
N LEU A 68 -5.63 0.12 -1.92
CA LEU A 68 -6.73 1.02 -2.30
C LEU A 68 -7.34 1.72 -1.07
N GLY A 69 -7.85 2.93 -1.26
CA GLY A 69 -8.51 3.72 -0.22
C GLY A 69 -7.57 4.55 0.66
N VAL A 70 -6.28 4.66 0.29
CA VAL A 70 -5.28 5.46 1.01
C VAL A 70 -4.85 6.62 0.13
N SER A 71 -5.05 7.85 0.61
CA SER A 71 -4.58 9.05 -0.06
C SER A 71 -3.11 9.31 0.22
N GLU A 72 -2.32 9.50 -0.84
CA GLU A 72 -1.02 10.15 -0.75
C GLU A 72 -1.21 11.66 -0.59
N SER A 73 -1.76 12.10 0.55
CA SER A 73 -1.70 13.50 0.93
C SER A 73 -0.31 13.75 1.51
N VAL A 74 0.65 14.05 0.65
CA VAL A 74 1.93 14.60 1.07
C VAL A 74 1.68 16.05 1.48
N ASP A 75 1.30 16.27 2.74
CA ASP A 75 1.57 17.58 3.34
C ASP A 75 3.09 17.69 3.44
N LYS A 76 3.69 18.29 2.40
CA LYS A 76 5.08 18.74 2.40
C LYS A 76 5.18 19.88 3.41
N HIS A 77 5.55 19.56 4.65
CA HIS A 77 6.06 20.53 5.61
C HIS A 77 7.54 20.28 5.85
#